data_AF-B1N7F4-F1
#
_entry.id   AF-B1N7F4-F1
#
_cell.length_a   1.000
_cell.length_b   1.000
_cell.length_c   1.000
_cell.angle_alpha   90.00
_cell.angle_beta   90.00
_cell.angle_gamma   90.00
#
_symmetry.space_group_name_H-M   'P 1'
#
loop_
_entity.id
_entity.type
_entity.pdbx_description
1 polymer ?
#
loop_
_entity_poly.entity_id
_entity_poly.type
_entity_poly.pdbx_seq_one_letter_code
_entity_poly.pdbx_strand_id
1 'polypeptide(L)'
;HTRRGQPCWFRLPKVGMIAANDGILLRNHIPRILKNHFRGKPYYVDLLELFNEVEFQTASGQMIDLITTLVGEKDLSKYSLPIHRRIVQYKTAYYSFYLPVACALLMA
;
A
#
# COMPACT_ATOMS: atom_id res chain seq x y z
N HIS A 1 -14.45 -12.96 7.58
CA HIS A 1 -13.33 -12.05 7.29
C HIS A 1 -12.68 -11.58 8.60
N THR A 2 -11.57 -12.20 8.98
CA THR A 2 -10.75 -11.82 10.13
C THR A 2 -9.37 -11.35 9.64
N ARG A 3 -8.66 -10.56 10.44
CA ARG A 3 -7.27 -10.14 10.19
C ARG A 3 -6.54 -10.11 11.54
N ARG A 4 -5.33 -10.70 11.60
CA ARG A 4 -4.54 -10.81 12.85
C ARG A 4 -5.33 -11.43 14.02
N GLY A 5 -6.13 -12.48 13.74
CA GLY A 5 -6.92 -13.18 14.74
C GLY A 5 -8.18 -12.46 15.24
N GLN A 6 -8.52 -11.29 14.71
CA GLN A 6 -9.65 -10.46 15.15
C GLN A 6 -10.59 -10.09 13.98
N PRO A 7 -11.83 -9.63 14.25
CA PRO A 7 -12.68 -9.05 13.21
C PRO A 7 -11.96 -7.90 12.49
N CYS A 8 -12.11 -7.82 11.16
CA CYS A 8 -11.59 -6.66 10.42
C CYS A 8 -12.23 -5.36 10.94
N TRP A 9 -11.50 -4.24 10.90
CA TRP A 9 -11.96 -2.96 11.45
C TRP A 9 -13.36 -2.55 10.96
N PHE A 10 -13.63 -2.66 9.65
CA PHE A 10 -14.93 -2.37 9.05
C PHE A 10 -16.08 -3.30 9.47
N ARG A 11 -15.79 -4.41 10.16
CA ARG A 11 -16.79 -5.38 10.64
C ARG A 11 -17.26 -5.09 12.07
N LEU A 12 -16.63 -4.15 12.77
CA LEU A 12 -17.08 -3.79 14.10
C LEU A 12 -18.42 -3.01 14.01
N PRO A 13 -19.43 -3.34 14.85
CA PRO A 13 -20.77 -2.76 14.72
C PRO A 13 -20.83 -1.22 14.78
N LYS A 14 -19.90 -0.60 15.52
CA LYS A 14 -19.82 0.87 15.67
C LYS A 14 -18.93 1.55 14.61
N VAL A 15 -18.29 0.78 13.73
CA VAL A 15 -17.33 1.30 12.73
C VAL A 15 -17.93 1.24 11.33
N GLY A 16 -18.28 0.04 10.85
CA GLY A 16 -18.79 -0.11 9.49
C GLY A 16 -17.88 0.55 8.43
N MET A 17 -18.48 1.37 7.56
CA MET A 17 -17.75 2.05 6.47
C MET A 17 -16.95 3.28 6.91
N ILE A 18 -17.06 3.73 8.18
CA ILE A 18 -16.14 4.75 8.73
C ILE A 18 -14.68 4.30 8.56
N ALA A 19 -14.45 2.97 8.56
CA ALA A 19 -13.17 2.35 8.30
C ALA A 19 -12.48 2.80 6.99
N ALA A 20 -13.23 3.22 5.97
CA ALA A 20 -12.64 3.76 4.74
C ALA A 20 -11.95 5.11 5.00
N ASN A 21 -12.61 6.01 5.73
CA ASN A 21 -12.01 7.28 6.15
C ASN A 21 -10.87 7.06 7.15
N ASP A 22 -11.01 6.10 8.08
CA ASP A 22 -9.92 5.75 9.00
C ASP A 22 -8.68 5.27 8.25
N GLY A 23 -8.86 4.51 7.15
CA GLY A 23 -7.75 4.14 6.25
C GLY A 23 -7.07 5.35 5.60
N ILE A 24 -7.84 6.35 5.18
CA ILE A 24 -7.31 7.61 4.66
C ILE A 24 -6.52 8.36 5.74
N LEU A 25 -7.00 8.37 6.99
CA LEU A 25 -6.28 8.97 8.12
C LEU A 25 -4.94 8.25 8.39
N LEU A 26 -4.93 6.91 8.37
CA LEU A 26 -3.70 6.13 8.53
C LEU A 26 -2.65 6.48 7.47
N ARG A 27 -3.07 6.63 6.20
CA ARG A 27 -2.19 7.09 5.13
C ARG A 27 -1.65 8.51 5.41
N ASN A 28 -2.51 9.43 5.85
CA ASN A 28 -2.12 10.80 6.20
C ASN A 28 -1.16 10.87 7.41
N HIS A 29 -1.15 9.88 8.30
CA HIS A 29 -0.20 9.86 9.42
C HIS A 29 1.25 9.70 8.95
N ILE A 30 1.52 9.07 7.80
CA ILE A 30 2.88 8.90 7.27
C ILE A 30 3.58 10.25 7.05
N PRO A 31 3.08 11.17 6.20
CA PRO A 31 3.74 12.47 6.00
C PRO A 31 3.76 13.32 7.28
N ARG A 32 2.81 13.14 8.20
CA ARG A 32 2.84 13.81 9.51
C ARG A 32 4.04 13.36 10.35
N ILE A 33 4.28 12.05 10.41
CA ILE A 33 5.44 11.47 11.12
C ILE A 33 6.74 11.92 10.44
N LEU A 34 6.83 11.81 9.10
CA LEU A 34 8.01 12.24 8.35
C LEU A 34 8.32 13.72 8.61
N LYS A 35 7.30 14.59 8.55
CA LYS A 35 7.46 16.03 8.83
C LYS A 35 7.89 16.30 10.27
N ASN A 36 7.35 15.59 11.24
CA ASN A 36 7.66 15.85 12.64
C ASN A 36 9.08 15.46 13.04
N HIS A 37 9.64 14.40 12.44
CA HIS A 37 10.93 13.85 12.86
C HIS A 37 12.06 14.09 11.85
N PHE A 38 11.75 14.27 10.58
CA PHE A 38 12.74 14.30 9.50
C PHE A 38 12.76 15.61 8.72
N ARG A 39 11.86 16.57 8.96
CA ARG A 39 11.79 17.84 8.19
C ARG A 39 13.12 18.61 8.09
N GLY A 40 13.96 18.55 9.12
CA GLY A 40 15.27 19.21 9.12
C GLY A 40 16.42 18.38 8.53
N LYS A 41 16.14 17.15 8.07
CA LYS A 41 17.16 16.27 7.49
C LYS A 41 17.34 16.58 6.00
N PRO A 42 18.58 16.49 5.48
CA PRO A 42 18.84 16.75 4.07
C PRO A 42 18.02 15.83 3.14
N TYR A 43 17.76 14.60 3.57
CA TYR A 43 17.00 13.58 2.84
C TYR A 43 15.47 13.63 3.05
N TYR A 44 14.92 14.70 3.65
CA TYR A 44 13.49 14.80 3.96
C TYR A 44 12.61 14.67 2.71
N VAL A 45 12.99 15.36 1.64
CA VAL A 45 12.24 15.35 0.38
C VAL A 45 12.31 13.97 -0.25
N ASP A 46 13.49 13.34 -0.26
CA ASP A 46 13.66 11.98 -0.80
C ASP A 46 12.81 10.96 -0.05
N LEU A 47 12.69 11.06 1.29
CA LEU A 47 11.77 10.21 2.05
C LEU A 47 10.31 10.46 1.64
N LEU A 48 9.89 11.72 1.50
CA LEU A 48 8.52 12.02 1.11
C LEU A 48 8.18 11.47 -0.28
N GLU A 49 9.08 11.65 -1.24
CA GLU A 49 8.94 11.13 -2.60
C GLU A 49 8.95 9.60 -2.63
N LEU A 50 9.87 8.96 -1.91
CA LEU A 50 9.96 7.51 -1.81
C LEU A 50 8.65 6.88 -1.30
N PHE A 51 8.08 7.43 -0.22
CA PHE A 51 6.82 6.91 0.32
C PHE A 51 5.64 7.12 -0.65
N ASN A 52 5.56 8.27 -1.33
CA ASN A 52 4.49 8.54 -2.30
C ASN A 52 4.60 7.63 -3.54
N GLU A 53 5.81 7.42 -4.07
CA GLU A 53 6.06 6.57 -5.23
C GLU A 53 5.71 5.11 -4.91
N VAL A 54 6.16 4.60 -3.77
CA VAL A 54 5.85 3.22 -3.35
C VAL A 54 4.35 3.04 -3.05
N GLU A 55 3.68 4.06 -2.51
CA GLU A 55 2.22 4.05 -2.35
C GLU A 55 1.52 3.94 -3.71
N PHE A 56 1.92 4.75 -4.69
CA PHE A 56 1.38 4.71 -6.05
C PHE A 56 1.59 3.35 -6.72
N GLN A 57 2.78 2.77 -6.60
CA GLN A 57 3.09 1.43 -7.12
C GLN A 57 2.19 0.37 -6.48
N THR A 58 1.99 0.44 -5.16
CA THR A 58 1.14 -0.49 -4.41
C THR A 58 -0.33 -0.36 -4.81
N ALA A 59 -0.84 0.86 -4.93
CA ALA A 59 -2.21 1.13 -5.38
C ALA A 59 -2.43 0.66 -6.82
N SER A 60 -1.46 0.87 -7.72
CA SER A 60 -1.49 0.38 -9.09
C SER A 60 -1.49 -1.15 -9.14
N GLY A 61 -0.69 -1.80 -8.30
CA GLY A 61 -0.68 -3.25 -8.12
C GLY A 61 -2.02 -3.81 -7.62
N GLN A 62 -2.64 -3.13 -6.66
CA GLN A 62 -3.97 -3.48 -6.17
C GLN A 62 -5.05 -3.27 -7.25
N MET A 63 -4.95 -2.21 -8.05
CA MET A 63 -5.86 -1.96 -9.17
C MET A 63 -5.83 -3.13 -10.18
N ILE A 64 -4.63 -3.52 -10.62
CA ILE A 64 -4.51 -4.63 -11.59
C ILE A 64 -5.00 -5.97 -11.03
N ASP A 65 -4.81 -6.22 -9.73
CA ASP A 65 -5.35 -7.40 -9.06
C ASP A 65 -6.89 -7.42 -9.09
N LEU A 66 -7.52 -6.30 -8.78
CA LEU A 66 -8.98 -6.18 -8.76
C LEU A 66 -9.58 -6.32 -10.15
N ILE A 67 -9.02 -5.67 -11.17
CA ILE A 67 -9.55 -5.78 -12.55
C ILE A 67 -9.36 -7.19 -13.12
N THR A 68 -8.24 -7.87 -12.81
CA THR A 68 -8.00 -9.24 -13.29
C THR A 68 -8.95 -10.24 -12.63
N THR A 69 -9.29 -10.06 -11.35
CA THR A 69 -10.01 -11.08 -10.58
C THR A 69 -11.52 -10.83 -10.42
N LEU A 70 -11.97 -9.57 -10.50
CA LEU A 70 -13.34 -9.19 -10.16
C LEU A 70 -14.14 -8.58 -11.32
N VAL A 71 -13.48 -8.08 -12.37
CA VAL A 71 -14.18 -7.38 -13.47
C VAL A 71 -14.58 -8.35 -14.58
N GLY A 72 -15.87 -8.32 -14.93
CA GLY A 72 -16.47 -9.14 -15.96
C GLY A 72 -16.61 -10.61 -15.54
N GLU A 73 -16.75 -11.48 -16.53
CA GLU A 73 -16.91 -12.92 -16.27
C GLU A 73 -15.62 -13.55 -15.74
N LYS A 74 -15.79 -14.57 -14.89
CA LYS A 74 -14.70 -15.37 -14.33
C LYS A 74 -14.16 -16.29 -15.43
N ASP A 75 -13.18 -15.78 -16.16
CA ASP A 75 -12.51 -16.48 -17.25
C ASP A 75 -11.05 -16.74 -16.87
N LEU A 76 -10.66 -18.02 -16.84
CA LEU A 76 -9.30 -18.44 -16.51
C LEU A 76 -8.28 -18.04 -17.59
N SER A 77 -8.71 -17.76 -18.82
CA SER A 77 -7.83 -17.32 -19.90
C SER A 77 -7.18 -15.95 -19.62
N LYS A 78 -7.81 -15.15 -18.75
CA LYS A 78 -7.29 -13.84 -18.30
C LYS A 78 -6.05 -13.97 -17.39
N TYR A 79 -5.78 -15.17 -16.85
CA TYR A 79 -4.66 -15.40 -15.95
C TYR A 79 -3.43 -15.85 -16.74
N SER A 80 -2.29 -15.20 -16.48
CA SER A 80 -1.02 -15.59 -17.07
C SER A 80 0.14 -15.30 -16.11
N LEU A 81 1.26 -16.01 -16.28
CA LEU A 81 2.47 -15.76 -15.48
C LEU A 81 2.96 -14.30 -15.56
N PRO A 82 2.96 -13.63 -16.73
CA PRO A 82 3.30 -12.20 -16.80
C PRO A 82 2.36 -11.30 -15.97
N ILE A 83 1.06 -11.57 -15.99
CA ILE A 83 0.06 -10.80 -15.20
C ILE A 83 0.29 -11.03 -13.71
N HIS A 84 0.44 -12.29 -13.29
CA HIS A 84 0.75 -12.63 -11.91
C HIS A 84 2.03 -11.94 -11.42
N ARG A 85 3.11 -11.98 -12.21
CA ARG A 85 4.36 -11.29 -11.89
C ARG A 85 4.15 -9.79 -11.69
N ARG A 86 3.37 -9.14 -12.58
CA ARG A 86 3.08 -7.71 -12.47
C ARG A 86 2.28 -7.39 -11.21
N ILE A 87 1.25 -8.18 -10.90
CA ILE A 87 0.46 -8.02 -9.67
C ILE A 87 1.38 -8.13 -8.45
N VAL A 88 2.12 -9.23 -8.29
CA VAL A 88 2.94 -9.46 -7.09
C VAL A 88 4.06 -8.43 -6.95
N GLN A 89 4.70 -8.05 -8.05
CA GLN A 89 5.77 -7.04 -8.03
C GLN A 89 5.25 -5.69 -7.53
N TYR A 90 4.19 -5.15 -8.14
CA TYR A 90 3.69 -3.83 -7.80
C TYR A 90 2.88 -3.81 -6.50
N LYS A 91 2.03 -4.82 -6.28
CA LYS A 91 1.15 -4.88 -5.10
C LYS A 91 1.91 -5.17 -3.82
N THR A 92 3.06 -5.85 -3.88
CA THR A 92 3.73 -6.36 -2.67
C THR A 92 5.22 -6.04 -2.60
N ALA A 93 5.98 -6.25 -3.67
CA ALA A 93 7.44 -6.26 -3.58
C ALA A 93 8.03 -4.91 -3.15
N TYR A 94 7.52 -3.81 -3.71
CA TYR A 94 8.05 -2.46 -3.44
C TYR A 94 7.88 -2.04 -1.98
N TYR A 95 6.66 -2.11 -1.42
CA TYR A 95 6.43 -1.68 -0.04
C TYR A 95 6.97 -2.67 1.00
N SER A 96 7.05 -3.96 0.66
CA SER A 96 7.44 -5.00 1.63
C SER A 96 8.95 -5.19 1.73
N PHE A 97 9.69 -5.05 0.62
CA PHE A 97 11.13 -5.37 0.57
C PHE A 97 11.99 -4.16 0.21
N TYR A 98 11.61 -3.41 -0.84
CA TYR A 98 12.42 -2.28 -1.30
C TYR A 98 12.36 -1.08 -0.35
N LEU A 99 11.15 -0.64 0.02
CA LEU A 99 10.93 0.56 0.83
C LEU A 99 11.70 0.55 2.16
N PRO A 100 11.70 -0.54 2.98
CA PRO A 100 12.46 -0.55 4.23
C PRO A 100 13.97 -0.36 4.02
N VAL A 101 14.54 -0.97 2.98
CA VAL A 101 15.97 -0.87 2.67
C VAL A 101 16.31 0.51 2.10
N ALA A 102 15.47 1.06 1.20
CA ALA A 102 15.64 2.40 0.66
C ALA A 102 15.58 3.48 1.75
N CYS A 103 14.66 3.35 2.72
CA CYS A 103 14.63 4.21 3.90
C CYS A 103 15.94 4.15 4.69
N ALA A 104 16.50 2.95 4.91
CA ALA A 104 17.77 2.80 5.62
C ALA A 104 18.93 3.45 4.87
N LEU A 105 18.98 3.31 3.54
CA LEU A 105 20.01 3.91 2.70
C LEU A 105 19.95 5.45 2.67
N LEU A 106 18.75 6.04 2.67
CA LEU A 106 18.58 7.49 2.74
C LEU A 106 19.03 8.07 4.09
N MET A 107 18.92 7.28 5.17
CA MET A 107 19.28 7.69 6.53
C MET A 107 20.75 7.40 6.90
N ALA A 108 21.49 6.71 6.02
CA ALA A 108 22.86 6.26 6.25
C ALA A 108 23.89 7.42 6.29
#